data_AF-A0A2E7WLN1-F1
#
_entry.id   AF-A0A2E7WLN1-F1
#
_cell.length_a   1.000
_cell.length_b   1.000
_cell.length_c   1.000
_cell.angle_alpha   90.00
_cell.angle_beta   90.00
_cell.angle_gamma   90.00
#
_symmetry.space_group_name_H-M   'P 1'
#
loop_
_entity.id
_entity.type
_entity.pdbx_description
1 polymer ?
#
loop_
_entity_poly.entity_id
_entity_poly.type
_entity_poly.pdbx_seq_one_letter_code
_entity_poly.pdbx_strand_id
1 'polypeptide(L)' 'GGRLVLASDDSTAKSWLLQAATAHSDFMWTARGPQDWRQRPVELPETRYMKKADRAERQSSWFLFQRCGLIR' A
#
# COMPACT_ATOMS: atom_id res chain seq x y z
N GLY A 1 -0.47 4.61 17.44
CA GLY A 1 0.72 4.17 16.69
C GLY A 1 0.80 4.91 15.36
N GLY A 2 1.85 4.66 14.57
CA GLY A 2 1.97 5.19 13.20
C GLY A 2 1.29 4.31 12.15
N ARG A 3 1.17 4.81 10.93
CA ARG A 3 0.68 4.08 9.75
C ARG A 3 1.74 4.09 8.66
N LEU A 4 1.94 2.95 8.02
CA LEU A 4 2.72 2.85 6.78
C LEU A 4 1.76 2.69 5.60
N VAL A 5 1.93 3.51 4.57
CA VAL A 5 1.20 3.39 3.31
C VAL A 5 2.20 3.25 2.18
N LEU A 6 2.10 2.17 1.43
CA LEU A 6 2.89 1.90 0.24
C LEU A 6 1.95 1.87 -0.96
N ALA A 7 2.42 2.34 -2.12
CA ALA A 7 1.65 2.24 -3.35
C ALA A 7 2.58 2.04 -4.56
N SER A 8 2.10 1.25 -5.53
CA SER A 8 2.80 1.04 -6.80
C SER A 8 1.81 0.67 -7.89
N ASP A 9 2.07 1.10 -9.12
CA ASP A 9 1.39 0.67 -10.35
C ASP A 9 2.18 -0.44 -11.09
N ASP A 10 3.48 -0.58 -10.83
CA ASP A 10 4.36 -1.63 -11.35
C ASP A 10 4.09 -3.00 -10.67
N SER A 11 3.95 -4.06 -11.47
CA SER A 11 3.58 -5.40 -11.01
C SER A 11 4.62 -6.06 -10.11
N THR A 12 5.92 -5.90 -10.43
CA THR A 12 7.02 -6.47 -9.64
C THR A 12 7.13 -5.77 -8.30
N ALA A 13 7.09 -4.43 -8.30
CA ALA A 13 7.18 -3.63 -7.09
C ALA A 13 5.98 -3.88 -6.15
N LYS A 14 4.77 -4.12 -6.67
CA LYS A 14 3.59 -4.47 -5.84
C LYS A 14 3.86 -5.70 -4.97
N SER A 15 4.29 -6.79 -5.59
CA SER A 15 4.54 -8.05 -4.89
C SER A 15 5.66 -7.90 -3.86
N TRP A 16 6.74 -7.22 -4.24
CA TRP A 16 7.87 -6.99 -3.35
C TRP A 16 7.51 -6.12 -2.13
N LEU A 17 6.79 -5.01 -2.33
CA LEU A 17 6.35 -4.12 -1.26
C LEU A 17 5.44 -4.84 -0.26
N LEU A 18 4.46 -5.59 -0.76
CA LEU A 18 3.55 -6.37 0.08
C LEU A 18 4.29 -7.44 0.88
N GLN A 19 5.17 -8.20 0.23
CA GLN A 19 5.97 -9.24 0.88
C GLN A 19 6.86 -8.64 1.98
N ALA A 20 7.61 -7.57 1.66
CA ALA A 20 8.56 -6.96 2.59
C ALA A 20 7.87 -6.39 3.84
N ALA A 21 6.76 -5.67 3.67
CA ALA A 21 6.04 -5.07 4.79
C ALA A 21 5.30 -6.12 5.64
N THR A 22 4.74 -7.17 5.01
CA THR A 22 4.06 -8.26 5.73
C THR A 22 5.02 -9.12 6.55
N ALA A 23 6.28 -9.24 6.13
CA ALA A 23 7.31 -9.99 6.86
C ALA A 23 7.83 -9.28 8.13
N HIS A 24 7.51 -8.01 8.34
CA HIS A 24 8.03 -7.21 9.44
C HIS A 24 7.06 -7.21 10.64
N SER A 25 7.51 -7.70 11.80
CA SER A 25 6.68 -7.89 13.01
C SER A 25 5.97 -6.64 13.51
N ASP A 26 6.58 -5.47 13.33
CA ASP A 26 6.01 -4.20 13.80
C ASP A 26 4.87 -3.67 12.91
N PHE A 27 4.54 -4.34 11.80
CA PHE A 27 3.52 -3.90 10.86
C PHE A 27 2.45 -4.95 10.65
N MET A 28 1.19 -4.56 10.87
CA MET A 28 0.03 -5.40 10.64
C MET A 28 -0.72 -4.93 9.40
N TRP A 29 -0.90 -5.85 8.45
CA TRP A 29 -1.70 -5.66 7.24
C TRP A 29 -3.16 -5.36 7.57
N THR A 30 -3.74 -4.32 6.99
CA THR A 30 -5.11 -3.88 7.35
C THR A 30 -6.21 -4.24 6.36
N ALA A 31 -5.88 -4.74 5.15
CA ALA A 31 -6.93 -5.05 4.17
C ALA A 31 -7.74 -6.28 4.61
N ARG A 32 -9.06 -6.16 4.53
CA ARG A 32 -10.03 -7.24 4.75
C ARG A 32 -10.60 -7.78 3.45
N GLY A 33 -10.45 -7.05 2.34
CA GLY A 33 -10.86 -7.51 1.02
C GLY A 33 -10.18 -6.80 -0.14
N PRO A 34 -10.54 -7.15 -1.38
CA PRO A 34 -9.86 -6.62 -2.56
C PRO A 34 -10.00 -5.11 -2.75
N GLN A 35 -11.10 -4.52 -2.29
CA GLN A 35 -11.31 -3.07 -2.44
C GLN A 35 -10.30 -2.25 -1.64
N ASP A 36 -9.89 -2.74 -0.47
CA ASP A 36 -8.99 -2.03 0.45
C ASP A 36 -7.59 -1.78 -0.15
N TRP A 37 -7.16 -2.61 -1.12
CA TRP A 37 -5.88 -2.43 -1.81
C TRP A 37 -6.00 -1.97 -3.26
N ARG A 38 -7.22 -1.94 -3.81
CA ARG A 38 -7.49 -1.41 -5.17
C ARG A 38 -7.85 0.07 -5.17
N GLN A 39 -8.34 0.59 -4.04
CA GLN A 39 -8.76 1.98 -3.94
C GLN A 39 -7.72 2.84 -3.23
N ARG A 40 -7.52 4.06 -3.74
CA ARG A 40 -6.68 5.05 -3.07
C ARG A 40 -7.34 5.48 -1.75
N PRO A 41 -6.58 5.56 -0.64
CA PRO A 41 -7.07 6.18 0.58
C PRO A 41 -7.44 7.65 0.33
N VAL A 42 -8.67 8.02 0.69
CA VAL A 42 -9.26 9.34 0.42
C VAL A 42 -8.44 10.49 1.00
N GLU A 43 -7.76 10.25 2.12
CA GLU A 43 -6.93 11.23 2.84
C GLU A 43 -5.60 11.57 2.14
N LEU A 44 -5.15 10.73 1.19
CA LEU A 44 -3.89 10.95 0.50
C LEU A 44 -4.11 11.72 -0.80
N PRO A 45 -3.32 12.79 -1.08
CA PRO A 45 -3.45 13.50 -2.34
C PRO A 45 -3.07 12.61 -3.52
N GLU A 46 -3.62 12.93 -4.69
CA GLU A 46 -3.16 12.32 -5.94
C GLU A 46 -1.72 12.75 -6.25
N THR A 47 -0.92 11.81 -6.72
CA THR A 47 0.47 12.07 -7.12
C THR A 47 0.63 12.20 -8.63
N ARG A 48 1.71 12.86 -9.08
CA ARG A 48 2.10 12.89 -10.49
C ARG A 48 2.28 11.49 -11.08
N TYR A 49 2.74 10.52 -10.28
CA TYR A 49 2.97 9.15 -10.73
C TYR A 49 1.67 8.40 -10.98
N MET A 50 0.60 8.69 -10.22
CA MET A 50 -0.72 8.14 -10.50
C MET A 50 -1.24 8.62 -11.86
N LYS A 51 -1.13 9.91 -12.18
CA LYS A 51 -1.49 10.43 -13.51
C LYS A 51 -0.72 9.75 -14.64
N LYS A 52 0.56 9.39 -14.39
CA LYS A 52 1.38 8.62 -15.33
C LYS A 52 0.90 7.17 -15.45
N ALA A 53 0.48 6.56 -14.35
CA ALA A 53 -0.10 5.22 -14.32
C ALA A 53 -1.39 5.17 -15.16
N ASP A 54 -2.30 6.12 -14.94
CA ASP A 54 -3.59 6.21 -15.62
C ASP A 54 -3.43 6.36 -17.14
N ARG A 55 -2.52 7.25 -17.57
CA ARG A 55 -2.18 7.42 -19.00
C ARG A 55 -1.60 6.17 -19.65
N ALA A 56 -1.03 5.28 -18.84
CA ALA A 56 -0.47 4.02 -19.29
C ALA A 56 -1.41 2.83 -18.99
N GLU A 57 -2.67 3.10 -18.62
CA GLU A 57 -3.69 2.10 -18.28
C GLU A 57 -3.27 1.12 -17.17
N ARG A 58 -2.37 1.55 -16.29
CA ARG A 58 -1.88 0.77 -15.15
C ARG A 58 -2.61 1.20 -13.88
N GLN A 59 -3.06 0.21 -13.12
CA GLN A 59 -3.77 0.43 -11.87
C GLN A 59 -2.81 0.41 -10.69
N SER A 60 -2.86 1.43 -9.82
CA SER A 60 -2.09 1.42 -8.57
C SER A 60 -2.72 0.47 -7.55
N SER A 61 -1.89 -0.24 -6.80
CA SER A 61 -2.30 -0.95 -5.59
C SER A 61 -1.81 -0.22 -4.36
N TRP A 62 -2.61 -0.23 -3.31
CA TRP A 62 -2.40 0.50 -2.07
C TRP A 62 -2.27 -0.49 -0.92
N PHE A 63 -1.17 -0.40 -0.18
CA PHE A 63 -0.85 -1.32 0.90
C PHE A 63 -0.75 -0.56 2.21
N LEU A 64 -1.72 -0.78 3.09
CA LEU A 64 -1.90 -0.06 4.35
C LEU A 64 -1.55 -0.98 5.51
N PHE A 65 -0.68 -0.49 6.38
CA PHE A 65 -0.27 -1.20 7.59
C PHE A 65 -0.41 -0.32 8.82
N GLN A 66 -0.86 -0.92 9.92
CA GLN A 66 -0.78 -0.32 11.25
C GLN A 66 0.53 -0.71 11.91
N ARG A 67 1.21 0.27 12.53
CA ARG A 67 2.36 -0.04 13.38
C ARG A 67 1.86 -0.64 14.69
N CYS A 68 2.16 -1.92 14.90
CA CYS A 68 1.98 -2.60 16.18
C CYS A 68 3.26 -2.40 16.99
N GLY A 69 3.14 -1.85 18.20
CA GLY A 69 4.26 -1.86 19.12
C GLY A 69 4.48 -3.30 19.59
N LEU A 70 5.71 -3.81 19.50
CA LEU A 70 6.07 -4.97 20.31
C LEU A 70 5.94 -4.53 21.79
N ILE A 71 5.01 -5.13 22.54
CA ILE A 71 5.25 -5.30 23.97
C ILE A 71 6.38 -6.31 24.03
N ARG A 72 7.61 -5.82 24.23
CA ARG A 72 8.75 -6.66 24.61
C ARG A 72 8.64 -7.00 26.08
#